data_AF-A0AA39UZJ8-F1
#
_entry.id   AF-A0AA39UZJ8-F1
#
_cell.length_a   1.000
_cell.length_b   1.000
_cell.length_c   1.000
_cell.angle_alpha   90.00
_cell.angle_beta   90.00
_cell.angle_gamma   90.00
#
_symmetry.space_group_name_H-M   'P 1'
#
loop_
_entity.id
_entity.type
_entity.pdbx_description
1 polymer ?
#
loop_
_entity_poly.entity_id
_entity_poly.type
_entity_poly.pdbx_seq_one_letter_code
_entity_poly.pdbx_strand_id
1 'polypeptide(L)'
;MSFSFLRLLGILFSILLETAAWINYSADGTATMTHYELPENYVASCGCTPSSTHYPTAALSQMAYGSSTAYGPGCGKCFNLTLLNTWTSTPPFYPSVTKHIVVKVTDLCPLSGDGWCSATESKPNPSGDYLNFDLAYPSDAIPDNFFPSNASLYGYTDFGVWNISYQIVSCENWAGWGNEAALGSVAYLGNESVCCPDNPMGSANDTCPSYSDHNGIPPDTSTSSSSQTAGVIPSILILIFIFLCCYTG
;
A
#
# COMPACT_ATOMS: atom_id res chain seq x y z
N MET A 1 15.43 49.95 13.44
CA MET A 1 15.41 48.54 13.00
C MET A 1 14.48 48.43 11.82
N SER A 2 15.03 48.10 10.65
CA SER A 2 14.38 48.27 9.35
C SER A 2 13.30 47.20 9.12
N PHE A 3 12.18 47.61 8.52
CA PHE A 3 11.06 46.76 8.07
C PHE A 3 11.48 45.57 7.19
N SER A 4 12.72 45.55 6.67
CA SER A 4 13.29 44.43 5.92
C SER A 4 13.59 43.19 6.77
N PHE A 5 13.81 43.32 8.08
CA PHE A 5 14.17 42.16 8.92
C PHE A 5 12.96 41.29 9.29
N LEU A 6 11.77 41.88 9.44
CA LEU A 6 10.52 41.14 9.67
C LEU A 6 10.06 40.36 8.43
N ARG A 7 10.42 40.79 7.22
CA ARG A 7 10.10 40.07 5.99
C ARG A 7 10.96 38.83 5.78
N LEU A 8 12.19 38.82 6.26
CA LEU A 8 13.08 37.66 6.13
C LEU A 8 12.68 36.52 7.10
N LEU A 9 12.18 36.86 8.28
CA LEU A 9 11.71 35.88 9.26
C LEU A 9 10.40 35.19 8.83
N GLY A 10 9.57 35.86 8.01
CA GLY A 10 8.35 35.28 7.46
C GLY A 10 8.57 34.30 6.29
N ILE A 11 9.76 34.30 5.67
CA ILE A 11 10.08 33.44 4.50
C ILE A 11 10.74 32.12 4.94
N LEU A 12 11.29 32.05 6.16
CA LEU A 12 12.03 30.89 6.67
C LEU A 12 11.17 29.85 7.43
N PHE A 13 9.87 30.09 7.61
CA PHE A 13 8.97 29.14 8.28
C PHE A 13 8.10 28.30 7.32
N SER A 14 8.39 28.34 6.03
CA SER A 14 7.82 27.38 5.07
C SER A 14 8.71 26.14 5.00
N ILE A 15 8.89 25.45 6.13
CA ILE A 15 9.37 24.07 6.09
C ILE A 15 8.19 23.27 5.53
N LEU A 16 8.30 22.86 4.28
CA LEU A 16 7.38 21.92 3.66
C LEU A 16 7.33 20.70 4.58
N LEU A 17 6.21 20.51 5.28
CA LEU A 17 5.82 19.16 5.69
C LEU A 17 5.58 18.43 4.36
N GLU A 18 6.55 17.62 3.93
CA GLU A 18 6.25 16.53 3.01
C GLU A 18 5.35 15.57 3.79
N THR A 19 4.04 15.81 3.73
CA THR A 19 3.07 14.76 4.01
C THR A 19 3.39 13.63 3.04
N ALA A 20 3.61 12.40 3.52
CA ALA A 20 3.71 11.27 2.61
C ALA A 20 2.45 11.27 1.75
N ALA A 21 2.63 11.53 0.46
CA ALA A 21 1.52 11.62 -0.43
C ALA A 21 1.29 10.20 -1.00
N TRP A 22 0.22 9.59 -0.52
CA TRP A 22 -0.23 8.26 -0.91
C TRP A 22 -0.88 8.33 -2.30
N ILE A 23 -0.80 7.24 -3.07
CA ILE A 23 -1.49 7.14 -4.37
C ILE A 23 -2.99 7.16 -4.13
N ASN A 24 -3.66 8.15 -4.71
CA ASN A 24 -5.11 8.16 -4.84
C ASN A 24 -5.49 7.46 -6.16
N TYR A 25 -6.38 6.47 -6.08
CA TYR A 25 -6.83 5.68 -7.23
C TYR A 25 -8.34 5.72 -7.38
N SER A 26 -8.82 5.58 -8.63
CA SER A 26 -10.23 5.56 -8.97
C SER A 26 -10.92 4.28 -8.46
N ALA A 27 -12.26 4.27 -8.53
CA ALA A 27 -13.05 3.08 -8.16
C ALA A 27 -12.81 1.88 -9.09
N ASP A 28 -12.27 2.10 -10.28
CA ASP A 28 -11.89 1.08 -11.26
C ASP A 28 -10.64 1.53 -12.02
N GLY A 29 -9.92 0.56 -12.60
CA GLY A 29 -8.71 0.83 -13.37
C GLY A 29 -7.93 -0.44 -13.73
N THR A 30 -6.68 -0.26 -14.16
CA THR A 30 -5.72 -1.36 -14.38
C THR A 30 -4.70 -1.43 -13.26
N ALA A 31 -4.19 -2.63 -13.03
CA ALA A 31 -3.14 -2.89 -12.08
C ALA A 31 -2.32 -4.11 -12.53
N THR A 32 -1.23 -4.34 -11.81
CA THR A 32 -0.54 -5.62 -11.82
C THR A 32 -1.05 -6.53 -10.73
N MET A 33 -0.92 -7.83 -10.95
CA MET A 33 -1.14 -8.86 -9.95
C MET A 33 0.04 -9.82 -9.93
N THR A 34 0.56 -10.06 -8.74
CA THR A 34 1.49 -11.13 -8.40
C THR A 34 0.83 -12.09 -7.41
N HIS A 35 1.59 -13.08 -6.93
CA HIS A 35 1.17 -13.90 -5.81
C HIS A 35 2.31 -14.12 -4.82
N TYR A 36 1.94 -14.39 -3.57
CA TYR A 36 2.82 -14.74 -2.47
C TYR A 36 2.16 -15.77 -1.56
N GLU A 37 2.99 -16.58 -0.91
CA GLU A 37 2.54 -17.51 0.11
C GLU A 37 2.23 -16.75 1.40
N LEU A 38 0.99 -16.88 1.87
CA LEU A 38 0.55 -16.38 3.17
C LEU A 38 0.12 -17.56 4.04
N PRO A 39 0.78 -17.81 5.19
CA PRO A 39 0.37 -18.89 6.09
C PRO A 39 -1.06 -18.69 6.60
N GLU A 40 -1.80 -19.79 6.72
CA GLU A 40 -3.08 -19.75 7.40
C GLU A 40 -2.93 -19.28 8.84
N ASN A 41 -3.93 -18.53 9.29
CA ASN A 41 -4.00 -17.91 10.61
C ASN A 41 -2.87 -16.90 10.88
N TYR A 42 -2.22 -16.37 9.83
CA TYR A 42 -1.29 -15.26 9.96
C TYR A 42 -2.03 -13.93 10.18
N VAL A 43 -1.47 -13.07 11.03
CA VAL A 43 -1.97 -11.71 11.24
C VAL A 43 -1.20 -10.78 10.29
N ALA A 44 -1.83 -10.49 9.16
CA ALA A 44 -1.31 -9.58 8.13
C ALA A 44 -1.28 -8.11 8.59
N SER A 45 -0.71 -7.22 7.76
CA SER A 45 -0.43 -5.83 8.14
C SER A 45 -1.65 -5.00 8.54
N CYS A 46 -2.86 -5.34 8.07
CA CYS A 46 -4.07 -4.71 8.57
C CYS A 46 -4.39 -5.04 10.03
N GLY A 47 -3.72 -6.01 10.65
CA GLY A 47 -3.74 -6.25 12.10
C GLY A 47 -5.03 -6.80 12.68
N CYS A 48 -6.00 -7.19 11.83
CA CYS A 48 -7.37 -7.38 12.28
C CYS A 48 -7.70 -8.80 12.78
N THR A 49 -7.52 -9.80 11.91
CA THR A 49 -7.90 -11.18 12.25
C THR A 49 -7.11 -12.19 11.42
N PRO A 50 -6.58 -13.24 12.06
CA PRO A 50 -5.95 -14.35 11.36
C PRO A 50 -6.94 -15.16 10.52
N SER A 51 -8.24 -15.13 10.86
CA SER A 51 -9.26 -15.93 10.16
C SER A 51 -9.54 -15.45 8.74
N SER A 52 -9.11 -14.23 8.40
CA SER A 52 -9.24 -13.68 7.04
C SER A 52 -8.45 -14.49 5.99
N THR A 53 -7.37 -15.14 6.40
CA THR A 53 -6.50 -15.97 5.54
C THR A 53 -7.17 -17.23 4.99
N HIS A 54 -8.33 -17.62 5.52
CA HIS A 54 -9.16 -18.73 5.00
C HIS A 54 -10.04 -18.32 3.80
N TYR A 55 -9.88 -17.10 3.31
CA TYR A 55 -10.66 -16.51 2.22
C TYR A 55 -9.73 -15.74 1.27
N PRO A 56 -10.17 -15.37 0.05
CA PRO A 56 -9.30 -14.70 -0.90
C PRO A 56 -8.86 -13.32 -0.38
N THR A 57 -7.58 -13.17 -0.09
CA THR A 57 -6.99 -11.92 0.36
C THR A 57 -5.85 -11.47 -0.54
N ALA A 58 -5.48 -10.21 -0.44
CA ALA A 58 -4.34 -9.67 -1.15
C ALA A 58 -3.57 -8.64 -0.30
N ALA A 59 -2.29 -8.51 -0.61
CA ALA A 59 -1.49 -7.36 -0.22
C ALA A 59 -1.62 -6.26 -1.28
N LEU A 60 -1.80 -5.00 -0.86
CA LEU A 60 -1.84 -3.86 -1.79
C LEU A 60 -0.50 -3.12 -1.76
N SER A 61 -0.01 -2.64 -2.92
CA SER A 61 1.23 -1.85 -3.01
C SER A 61 1.21 -0.67 -2.05
N GLN A 62 2.30 -0.49 -1.30
CA GLN A 62 2.41 0.43 -0.16
C GLN A 62 1.80 1.81 -0.40
N MET A 63 2.08 2.41 -1.55
CA MET A 63 1.62 3.77 -1.85
C MET A 63 0.10 3.83 -2.06
N ALA A 64 -0.54 2.76 -2.56
CA ALA A 64 -2.00 2.64 -2.66
C ALA A 64 -2.63 2.08 -1.36
N TYR A 65 -1.87 1.31 -0.58
CA TYR A 65 -2.28 0.85 0.75
C TYR A 65 -2.42 2.01 1.74
N GLY A 66 -1.59 3.04 1.56
CA GLY A 66 -1.67 4.31 2.29
C GLY A 66 -1.02 4.27 3.68
N SER A 67 -0.08 3.36 3.89
CA SER A 67 0.79 3.31 5.07
C SER A 67 2.03 2.48 4.77
N SER A 68 3.17 2.85 5.34
CA SER A 68 4.42 2.08 5.28
C SER A 68 4.55 1.04 6.40
N THR A 69 3.63 0.99 7.35
CA THR A 69 3.70 0.11 8.53
C THR A 69 2.32 -0.09 9.15
N ALA A 70 1.98 -1.33 9.49
CA ALA A 70 0.67 -1.67 10.07
C ALA A 70 -0.47 -1.24 9.13
N TYR A 71 -1.58 -0.71 9.65
CA TYR A 71 -2.81 -0.43 8.91
C TYR A 71 -2.76 0.88 8.11
N GLY A 72 -3.47 0.90 6.98
CA GLY A 72 -3.69 2.08 6.15
C GLY A 72 -5.11 2.15 5.58
N PRO A 73 -5.47 3.24 4.89
CA PRO A 73 -6.78 3.42 4.28
C PRO A 73 -7.18 2.33 3.27
N GLY A 74 -6.22 1.59 2.71
CA GLY A 74 -6.46 0.45 1.85
C GLY A 74 -7.02 -0.79 2.57
N CYS A 75 -6.81 -0.91 3.88
CA CYS A 75 -7.23 -2.07 4.67
C CYS A 75 -8.74 -2.28 4.65
N GLY A 76 -9.14 -3.56 4.53
CA GLY A 76 -10.53 -3.98 4.55
C GLY A 76 -11.26 -3.75 3.24
N LYS A 77 -10.73 -2.96 2.30
CA LYS A 77 -11.36 -2.73 0.99
C LYS A 77 -11.44 -4.03 0.19
N CYS A 78 -12.55 -4.20 -0.50
CA CYS A 78 -12.76 -5.35 -1.38
C CYS A 78 -12.69 -4.94 -2.84
N PHE A 79 -12.00 -5.76 -3.63
CA PHE A 79 -11.78 -5.50 -5.05
C PHE A 79 -12.16 -6.74 -5.86
N ASN A 80 -12.90 -6.54 -6.94
CA ASN A 80 -13.04 -7.54 -7.99
C ASN A 80 -11.87 -7.40 -8.96
N LEU A 81 -10.99 -8.40 -9.00
CA LEU A 81 -9.78 -8.42 -9.81
C LEU A 81 -9.97 -9.38 -10.97
N THR A 82 -9.77 -8.92 -12.20
CA THR A 82 -10.00 -9.71 -13.43
C THR A 82 -8.71 -9.86 -14.22
N LEU A 83 -8.34 -11.10 -14.55
CA LEU A 83 -7.15 -11.40 -15.36
C LEU A 83 -7.35 -10.96 -16.81
N LEU A 84 -6.41 -10.19 -17.35
CA LEU A 84 -6.43 -9.72 -18.74
C LEU A 84 -5.41 -10.50 -19.59
N ASN A 85 -4.14 -10.41 -19.22
CA ASN A 85 -3.04 -11.08 -19.90
C ASN A 85 -1.81 -11.14 -18.99
N THR A 86 -0.81 -11.91 -19.38
CA THR A 86 0.47 -11.98 -18.66
C THR A 86 1.44 -10.92 -19.14
N TRP A 87 2.31 -10.45 -18.23
CA TRP A 87 3.30 -9.42 -18.55
C TRP A 87 4.65 -10.01 -19.00
N THR A 88 5.13 -11.04 -18.30
CA THR A 88 6.49 -11.59 -18.43
C THR A 88 6.62 -12.66 -19.52
N SER A 89 5.52 -13.20 -20.03
CA SER A 89 5.56 -14.29 -21.01
C SER A 89 5.80 -13.77 -22.43
N THR A 90 6.57 -14.51 -23.22
CA THR A 90 6.79 -14.19 -24.64
C THR A 90 6.36 -15.40 -25.50
N PRO A 91 5.31 -15.26 -26.35
CA PRO A 91 4.41 -14.11 -26.49
C PRO A 91 3.50 -13.90 -25.26
N PRO A 92 2.86 -12.73 -25.09
CA PRO A 92 1.87 -12.53 -24.02
C PRO A 92 0.76 -13.58 -24.08
N PHE A 93 0.41 -14.15 -22.93
CA PHE A 93 -0.66 -15.14 -22.81
C PHE A 93 -1.98 -14.42 -22.52
N TYR A 94 -3.00 -14.75 -23.32
CA TYR A 94 -4.36 -14.26 -23.17
C TYR A 94 -5.27 -15.44 -22.81
N PRO A 95 -5.91 -15.45 -21.62
CA PRO A 95 -6.83 -16.50 -21.23
C PRO A 95 -8.01 -16.61 -22.20
N SER A 96 -8.37 -17.84 -22.58
CA SER A 96 -9.59 -18.08 -23.37
C SER A 96 -10.88 -17.90 -22.56
N VAL A 97 -10.77 -17.91 -21.23
CA VAL A 97 -11.86 -17.69 -20.29
C VAL A 97 -11.42 -16.62 -19.31
N THR A 98 -12.18 -15.54 -19.22
CA THR A 98 -11.95 -14.47 -18.25
C THR A 98 -12.16 -15.00 -16.83
N LYS A 99 -11.10 -14.96 -16.01
CA LYS A 99 -11.13 -15.30 -14.59
C LYS A 99 -11.16 -14.02 -13.77
N HIS A 100 -11.96 -14.01 -12.71
CA HIS A 100 -12.01 -12.92 -11.76
C HIS A 100 -12.16 -13.46 -10.34
N ILE A 101 -11.77 -12.66 -9.36
CA ILE A 101 -11.89 -12.99 -7.94
C ILE A 101 -12.13 -11.72 -7.13
N VAL A 102 -13.03 -11.81 -6.15
CA VAL A 102 -13.20 -10.74 -5.17
C VAL A 102 -12.26 -11.02 -4.00
N VAL A 103 -11.32 -10.10 -3.76
CA VAL A 103 -10.38 -10.18 -2.63
C VAL A 103 -10.69 -9.09 -1.62
N LYS A 104 -10.32 -9.33 -0.36
CA LYS A 104 -10.19 -8.30 0.67
C LYS A 104 -8.71 -7.94 0.86
N VAL A 105 -8.38 -6.65 0.90
CA VAL A 105 -7.03 -6.20 1.24
C VAL A 105 -6.81 -6.37 2.74
N THR A 106 -5.90 -7.27 3.09
CA THR A 106 -5.54 -7.56 4.49
C THR A 106 -4.07 -7.31 4.78
N ASP A 107 -3.25 -7.15 3.74
CA ASP A 107 -1.81 -7.00 3.90
C ASP A 107 -1.24 -5.83 3.08
N LEU A 108 0.01 -5.51 3.41
CA LEU A 108 0.83 -4.51 2.77
C LEU A 108 1.85 -5.20 1.88
N CYS A 109 1.93 -4.79 0.61
CA CYS A 109 3.08 -5.10 -0.22
C CYS A 109 4.08 -3.92 -0.14
N PRO A 110 5.20 -4.07 0.58
CA PRO A 110 6.10 -2.95 0.88
C PRO A 110 6.69 -2.31 -0.38
N LEU A 111 6.99 -1.01 -0.29
CA LEU A 111 7.68 -0.30 -1.35
C LEU A 111 9.04 -0.97 -1.58
N SER A 112 9.30 -1.35 -2.83
CA SER A 112 10.57 -1.92 -3.28
C SER A 112 11.20 -1.03 -4.35
N GLY A 113 12.52 -1.09 -4.52
CA GLY A 113 13.20 -0.26 -5.53
C GLY A 113 12.72 -0.55 -6.96
N ASP A 114 12.74 -1.84 -7.34
CA ASP A 114 12.52 -2.32 -8.70
C ASP A 114 11.44 -3.44 -8.82
N GLY A 115 10.68 -3.71 -7.76
CA GLY A 115 9.65 -4.75 -7.73
C GLY A 115 8.27 -4.28 -8.23
N TRP A 116 7.28 -5.17 -8.20
CA TRP A 116 5.91 -4.84 -8.66
C TRP A 116 5.19 -3.83 -7.77
N CYS A 117 5.59 -3.75 -6.51
CA CYS A 117 5.10 -2.76 -5.54
C CYS A 117 5.97 -1.49 -5.48
N SER A 118 6.79 -1.21 -6.50
CA SER A 118 7.70 -0.05 -6.55
C SER A 118 7.03 1.27 -6.95
N ALA A 119 5.73 1.27 -7.22
CA ALA A 119 5.03 2.45 -7.69
C ALA A 119 5.02 3.54 -6.62
N THR A 120 5.27 4.78 -7.04
CA THR A 120 5.10 6.02 -6.28
C THR A 120 4.15 6.93 -7.04
N GLU A 121 3.78 8.08 -6.46
CA GLU A 121 2.90 9.05 -7.16
C GLU A 121 3.48 9.55 -8.50
N SER A 122 4.80 9.57 -8.63
CA SER A 122 5.49 10.11 -9.80
C SER A 122 6.09 9.03 -10.71
N LYS A 123 6.06 7.76 -10.29
CA LYS A 123 6.71 6.65 -10.99
C LYS A 123 5.84 5.40 -10.93
N PRO A 124 5.33 4.87 -12.06
CA PRO A 124 4.68 3.57 -12.05
C PRO A 124 5.67 2.43 -11.78
N ASN A 125 5.16 1.23 -11.56
CA ASN A 125 5.97 0.02 -11.48
C ASN A 125 6.48 -0.41 -12.88
N PRO A 126 7.23 -1.53 -13.02
CA PRO A 126 7.79 -1.95 -14.30
C PRO A 126 6.78 -2.25 -15.42
N SER A 127 5.48 -2.46 -15.13
CA SER A 127 4.45 -2.62 -16.18
C SER A 127 3.88 -1.29 -16.67
N GLY A 128 4.14 -0.19 -15.96
CA GLY A 128 3.46 1.09 -16.18
C GLY A 128 2.22 1.29 -15.31
N ASP A 129 1.89 0.36 -14.40
CA ASP A 129 0.77 0.50 -13.47
C ASP A 129 1.18 1.13 -12.13
N TYR A 130 0.25 1.82 -11.48
CA TYR A 130 0.46 2.44 -10.16
C TYR A 130 0.07 1.53 -9.00
N LEU A 131 -0.68 0.46 -9.28
CA LEU A 131 -1.17 -0.50 -8.29
C LEU A 131 -0.60 -1.88 -8.59
N ASN A 132 -0.24 -2.59 -7.53
CA ASN A 132 -0.02 -4.04 -7.56
C ASN A 132 -0.83 -4.69 -6.45
N PHE A 133 -1.50 -5.79 -6.79
CA PHE A 133 -2.13 -6.69 -5.83
C PHE A 133 -1.28 -7.96 -5.75
N ASP A 134 -0.73 -8.24 -4.58
CA ASP A 134 -0.08 -9.52 -4.31
C ASP A 134 -1.12 -10.48 -3.75
N LEU A 135 -1.58 -11.43 -4.57
CA LEU A 135 -2.63 -12.37 -4.18
C LEU A 135 -2.06 -13.40 -3.19
N ALA A 136 -2.76 -13.65 -2.08
CA ALA A 136 -2.41 -14.72 -1.15
C ALA A 136 -2.68 -16.10 -1.78
N TYR A 137 -1.71 -16.60 -2.53
CA TYR A 137 -1.81 -17.79 -3.36
C TYR A 137 -0.46 -18.52 -3.41
N PRO A 138 -0.43 -19.87 -3.37
CA PRO A 138 -1.57 -20.78 -3.28
C PRO A 138 -2.31 -20.69 -1.94
N SER A 139 -3.62 -20.97 -1.95
CA SER A 139 -4.46 -21.08 -0.75
C SER A 139 -5.72 -21.89 -1.02
N ASP A 140 -6.28 -22.54 0.01
CA ASP A 140 -7.52 -23.35 -0.10
C ASP A 140 -8.74 -22.51 -0.53
N ALA A 141 -8.66 -21.19 -0.34
CA ALA A 141 -9.71 -20.23 -0.70
C ALA A 141 -9.75 -19.87 -2.20
N ILE A 142 -8.66 -20.16 -2.94
CA ILE A 142 -8.49 -19.75 -4.33
C ILE A 142 -8.26 -21.01 -5.17
N PRO A 143 -9.07 -21.25 -6.22
CA PRO A 143 -8.89 -22.45 -7.04
C PRO A 143 -7.47 -22.55 -7.63
N ASP A 144 -6.86 -23.74 -7.59
CA ASP A 144 -5.53 -24.01 -8.17
C ASP A 144 -5.40 -23.64 -9.66
N ASN A 145 -6.52 -23.53 -10.36
CA ASN A 145 -6.59 -23.13 -11.77
C ASN A 145 -6.95 -21.64 -11.98
N PHE A 146 -6.85 -20.82 -10.93
CA PHE A 146 -7.13 -19.39 -11.01
C PHE A 146 -6.18 -18.68 -11.98
N PHE A 147 -4.90 -19.05 -11.97
CA PHE A 147 -3.91 -18.62 -12.96
C PHE A 147 -3.84 -19.63 -14.12
N PRO A 148 -4.57 -19.42 -15.23
CA PRO A 148 -4.53 -20.34 -16.37
C PRO A 148 -3.16 -20.29 -17.07
N SER A 149 -2.77 -21.40 -17.67
CA SER A 149 -1.50 -21.49 -18.41
C SER A 149 -1.58 -22.42 -19.61
N ASN A 150 -0.53 -22.37 -20.44
CA ASN A 150 -0.32 -23.30 -21.54
C ASN A 150 1.11 -23.84 -21.46
N ALA A 151 1.33 -24.80 -20.55
CA ALA A 151 2.65 -25.38 -20.31
C ALA A 151 3.26 -26.00 -21.57
N SER A 152 2.45 -26.53 -22.49
CA SER A 152 2.94 -27.08 -23.76
C SER A 152 3.56 -26.01 -24.67
N LEU A 153 3.08 -24.77 -24.62
CA LEU A 153 3.61 -23.65 -25.40
C LEU A 153 4.78 -22.95 -24.68
N TYR A 154 4.65 -22.71 -23.38
CA TYR A 154 5.58 -21.86 -22.63
C TYR A 154 6.67 -22.63 -21.88
N GLY A 155 6.45 -23.92 -21.58
CA GLY A 155 7.36 -24.74 -20.79
C GLY A 155 7.23 -24.57 -19.27
N TYR A 156 6.29 -23.75 -18.80
CA TYR A 156 6.00 -23.51 -17.38
C TYR A 156 4.52 -23.16 -17.19
N THR A 157 4.03 -23.29 -15.96
CA THR A 157 2.61 -23.07 -15.60
C THR A 157 2.36 -21.75 -14.88
N ASP A 158 3.40 -21.18 -14.26
CA ASP A 158 3.29 -19.92 -13.53
C ASP A 158 3.98 -18.79 -14.29
N PHE A 159 3.19 -17.81 -14.72
CA PHE A 159 3.71 -16.61 -15.38
C PHE A 159 4.24 -15.57 -14.38
N GLY A 160 3.95 -15.71 -13.09
CA GLY A 160 4.36 -14.81 -12.01
C GLY A 160 3.62 -13.48 -11.97
N VAL A 161 3.35 -12.86 -13.12
CA VAL A 161 2.83 -11.49 -13.19
C VAL A 161 1.74 -11.36 -14.25
N TRP A 162 0.61 -10.80 -13.83
CA TRP A 162 -0.56 -10.57 -14.65
C TRP A 162 -0.91 -9.10 -14.72
N ASN A 163 -1.29 -8.63 -15.90
CA ASN A 163 -2.07 -7.42 -16.07
C ASN A 163 -3.52 -7.75 -15.70
N ILE A 164 -4.12 -6.89 -14.88
CA ILE A 164 -5.49 -7.05 -14.41
C ILE A 164 -6.29 -5.76 -14.57
N SER A 165 -7.61 -5.88 -14.62
CA SER A 165 -8.50 -4.78 -14.26
C SER A 165 -9.00 -4.98 -12.84
N TYR A 166 -9.15 -3.89 -12.08
CA TYR A 166 -9.74 -3.90 -10.76
C TYR A 166 -11.01 -3.05 -10.73
N GLN A 167 -11.90 -3.39 -9.80
CA GLN A 167 -13.05 -2.58 -9.41
C GLN A 167 -13.24 -2.67 -7.90
N ILE A 168 -13.36 -1.55 -7.20
CA ILE A 168 -13.78 -1.49 -5.81
C ILE A 168 -15.24 -1.96 -5.74
N VAL A 169 -15.51 -2.95 -4.90
CA VAL A 169 -16.85 -3.53 -4.70
C VAL A 169 -17.20 -3.58 -3.22
N SER A 170 -18.49 -3.68 -2.91
CA SER A 170 -18.92 -3.99 -1.53
C SER A 170 -18.30 -5.31 -1.09
N CYS A 171 -17.78 -5.34 0.13
CA CYS A 171 -17.26 -6.55 0.77
C CYS A 171 -18.34 -7.61 1.01
N GLU A 172 -19.62 -7.28 0.87
CA GLU A 172 -20.70 -8.28 0.79
C GLU A 172 -20.50 -9.29 -0.34
N ASN A 173 -19.72 -8.95 -1.37
CA ASN A 173 -19.37 -9.85 -2.47
C ASN A 173 -18.12 -10.71 -2.17
N TRP A 174 -17.42 -10.46 -1.06
CA TRP A 174 -16.25 -11.22 -0.66
C TRP A 174 -16.68 -12.52 0.04
N ALA A 175 -16.05 -13.64 -0.31
CA ALA A 175 -16.46 -14.97 0.17
C ALA A 175 -16.46 -15.11 1.71
N GLY A 176 -15.62 -14.33 2.41
CA GLY A 176 -15.54 -14.32 3.87
C GLY A 176 -16.57 -13.41 4.56
N TRP A 177 -17.44 -12.70 3.83
CA TRP A 177 -18.37 -11.71 4.40
C TRP A 177 -19.27 -12.28 5.50
N GLY A 178 -19.81 -13.48 5.29
CA GLY A 178 -20.71 -14.13 6.23
C GLY A 178 -20.03 -14.69 7.48
N ASN A 179 -18.70 -14.55 7.60
CA ASN A 179 -17.93 -15.05 8.74
C ASN A 179 -17.37 -13.88 9.55
N GLU A 180 -18.05 -13.55 10.65
CA GLU A 180 -17.68 -12.45 11.56
C GLU A 180 -16.22 -12.53 12.02
N ALA A 181 -15.71 -13.74 12.27
CA ALA A 181 -14.33 -13.94 12.71
C ALA A 181 -13.31 -13.54 11.62
N ALA A 182 -13.67 -13.61 10.34
CA ALA A 182 -12.82 -13.27 9.21
C ALA A 182 -12.91 -11.80 8.77
N LEU A 183 -13.91 -11.06 9.25
CA LEU A 183 -14.12 -9.66 8.86
C LEU A 183 -13.05 -8.72 9.40
N GLY A 184 -12.64 -8.96 10.65
CA GLY A 184 -11.63 -8.14 11.31
C GLY A 184 -12.13 -6.75 11.73
N SER A 185 -13.44 -6.55 11.88
CA SER A 185 -13.99 -5.23 12.21
C SER A 185 -14.17 -4.98 13.70
N VAL A 186 -13.92 -3.73 14.11
CA VAL A 186 -14.40 -3.16 15.39
C VAL A 186 -15.36 -2.01 15.10
N ALA A 187 -16.38 -1.85 15.95
CA ALA A 187 -17.44 -0.85 15.75
C ALA A 187 -16.99 0.62 15.94
N TYR A 188 -15.74 0.89 16.33
CA TYR A 188 -15.27 2.25 16.66
C TYR A 188 -13.79 2.48 16.33
N LEU A 189 -13.53 3.44 15.44
CA LEU A 189 -12.20 3.90 15.03
C LEU A 189 -11.75 5.10 15.88
N GLY A 190 -11.16 4.86 17.04
CA GLY A 190 -10.20 5.82 17.59
C GLY A 190 -8.92 5.81 16.76
N ASN A 191 -8.04 6.81 16.91
CA ASN A 191 -6.73 6.83 16.24
C ASN A 191 -5.84 5.62 16.60
N GLU A 192 -6.16 4.95 17.70
CA GLU A 192 -5.52 3.74 18.23
C GLU A 192 -6.13 2.43 17.68
N SER A 193 -7.16 2.50 16.83
CA SER A 193 -7.80 1.31 16.30
C SER A 193 -6.86 0.58 15.36
N VAL A 194 -6.45 -0.63 15.75
CA VAL A 194 -5.63 -1.54 14.96
C VAL A 194 -6.44 -2.33 13.92
N CYS A 195 -7.77 -2.14 13.88
CA CYS A 195 -8.69 -2.84 13.00
C CYS A 195 -9.50 -1.85 12.15
N CYS A 196 -9.76 -2.21 10.90
CA CYS A 196 -10.49 -1.39 9.93
C CYS A 196 -11.94 -1.85 9.78
N PRO A 197 -12.84 -0.99 9.26
CA PRO A 197 -14.23 -1.39 9.00
C PRO A 197 -14.29 -2.61 8.07
N ASP A 198 -15.33 -3.41 8.21
CA ASP A 198 -15.52 -4.66 7.44
C ASP A 198 -15.88 -4.43 5.97
N ASN A 199 -16.47 -3.26 5.66
CA ASN A 199 -16.92 -2.84 4.34
C ASN A 199 -16.60 -1.35 4.03
N PRO A 200 -15.32 -0.98 3.92
CA PRO A 200 -14.91 0.40 3.65
C PRO A 200 -15.15 0.76 2.17
N MET A 201 -16.09 1.67 1.90
CA MET A 201 -16.45 2.10 0.54
C MET A 201 -15.73 3.36 0.07
N GLY A 202 -14.80 3.90 0.88
CA GLY A 202 -13.97 5.05 0.51
C GLY A 202 -14.49 6.39 1.02
N SER A 203 -15.43 6.39 1.98
CA SER A 203 -15.73 7.60 2.73
C SER A 203 -14.71 7.77 3.86
N ALA A 204 -14.40 9.02 4.21
CA ALA A 204 -13.46 9.30 5.32
C ALA A 204 -13.89 8.70 6.67
N ASN A 205 -15.18 8.35 6.81
CA ASN A 205 -15.75 7.76 8.02
C ASN A 205 -15.75 6.22 7.99
N ASP A 206 -15.44 5.60 6.84
CA ASP A 206 -15.41 4.14 6.68
C ASP A 206 -14.01 3.60 6.33
N THR A 207 -13.00 4.43 6.16
CA THR A 207 -11.61 3.99 5.93
C THR A 207 -10.77 4.09 7.20
N CYS A 208 -9.82 3.17 7.35
CA CYS A 208 -8.77 3.31 8.36
C CYS A 208 -7.93 4.57 8.16
N PRO A 209 -7.45 5.22 9.24
CA PRO A 209 -6.40 6.21 9.10
C PRO A 209 -5.08 5.56 8.67
N SER A 210 -4.14 6.36 8.18
CA SER A 210 -2.76 5.90 7.99
C SER A 210 -2.05 5.82 9.33
N TYR A 211 -1.60 4.61 9.70
CA TYR A 211 -0.75 4.45 10.89
C TYR A 211 0.53 5.28 10.80
N SER A 212 1.16 5.29 9.61
CA SER A 212 2.43 5.99 9.38
C SER A 212 2.29 7.51 9.46
N ASP A 213 1.17 8.07 9.03
CA ASP A 213 0.95 9.52 9.14
C ASP A 213 0.79 9.95 10.60
N HIS A 214 0.30 9.05 11.47
CA HIS A 214 0.14 9.31 12.90
C HIS A 214 1.41 9.02 13.73
N ASN A 215 2.17 7.99 13.36
CA ASN A 215 3.26 7.46 14.19
C ASN A 215 4.65 7.72 13.59
N GLY A 216 4.71 8.35 12.41
CA GLY A 216 5.93 8.55 11.66
C GLY A 216 6.26 7.38 10.74
N ILE A 217 7.05 7.69 9.71
CA ILE A 217 7.49 6.73 8.70
C ILE A 217 8.84 6.17 9.18
N PRO A 218 9.00 4.84 9.31
CA PRO A 218 10.30 4.27 9.60
C PRO A 218 11.32 4.69 8.52
N PRO A 219 12.60 4.90 8.88
CA PRO A 219 13.62 5.24 7.90
C PRO A 219 13.70 4.14 6.84
N ASP A 220 13.77 4.54 5.57
CA ASP A 220 13.97 3.62 4.46
C ASP A 220 15.33 2.90 4.59
N THR A 221 15.28 1.60 4.90
CA THR A 221 16.47 0.75 5.01
C THR A 221 16.81 0.02 3.72
N SER A 222 16.08 0.27 2.62
CA SER A 222 16.23 -0.48 1.36
C SER A 222 17.39 -0.01 0.47
N THR A 223 18.21 0.95 0.92
CA THR A 223 19.44 1.35 0.24
C THR A 223 20.67 1.11 1.12
N SER A 224 21.52 0.17 0.70
CA SER A 224 22.90 0.07 1.17
C SER A 224 23.73 1.21 0.58
N SER A 225 23.62 2.40 1.15
CA SER A 225 24.68 3.40 1.17
C SER A 225 24.61 4.14 2.50
N SER A 226 25.30 3.58 3.48
CA SER A 226 25.59 4.26 4.73
C SER A 226 26.24 5.62 4.44
N SER A 227 25.49 6.68 4.70
CA SER A 227 26.01 7.86 5.36
C SER A 227 25.02 8.22 6.45
N GLN A 228 25.16 7.52 7.59
CA GLN A 228 24.69 8.06 8.86
C GLN A 228 25.48 9.35 9.13
N THR A 229 25.01 10.47 8.59
CA THR A 229 25.17 11.72 9.31
C THR A 229 24.07 11.70 10.36
N ALA A 230 24.42 11.13 11.52
CA ALA A 230 23.76 11.45 12.78
C ALA A 230 23.45 12.94 12.79
N GLY A 231 22.19 13.29 13.08
CA GLY A 231 21.64 14.63 12.97
C GLY A 231 22.63 15.69 13.44
N VAL A 232 23.29 16.35 12.48
CA VAL A 232 23.98 17.59 12.74
C VAL A 232 22.85 18.59 12.91
N ILE A 233 22.52 18.88 14.17
CA ILE A 233 21.75 20.07 14.53
C ILE A 233 22.40 21.21 13.74
N PRO A 234 21.70 21.88 12.79
CA PRO A 234 22.34 22.92 12.02
C PRO A 234 22.80 23.99 13.00
N SER A 235 24.12 24.21 13.08
CA SER A 235 24.76 25.27 13.87
C SER A 235 24.26 26.69 13.54
N ILE A 236 23.27 26.81 12.64
CA ILE A 236 22.53 28.02 12.30
C ILE A 236 21.69 28.50 13.49
N LEU A 237 21.12 27.61 14.32
CA LEU A 237 20.37 28.02 15.51
C LEU A 237 21.28 28.61 16.61
N ILE A 238 22.53 28.14 16.71
CA ILE A 238 23.52 28.67 17.65
C ILE A 238 24.05 30.03 17.18
N LEU A 239 24.24 30.23 15.87
CA LEU A 239 24.66 31.51 15.30
C LEU A 239 23.60 32.61 15.46
N ILE A 240 22.30 32.27 15.39
CA ILE A 240 21.20 33.22 15.62
C ILE A 240 21.11 33.64 17.09
N PHE A 241 21.34 32.72 18.04
CA PHE A 241 21.38 33.05 19.47
C PHE A 241 22.56 33.96 19.83
N ILE A 242 23.75 33.73 19.24
CA ILE A 242 24.92 34.60 19.46
C ILE A 242 24.69 36.00 18.86
N PHE A 243 24.07 36.10 17.69
CA PHE A 243 23.76 37.40 17.08
C PHE A 243 22.69 38.20 17.85
N LEU A 244 21.70 37.54 18.46
CA LEU A 244 20.72 38.21 19.33
C LEU A 244 21.33 38.67 20.66
N CYS A 245 22.24 37.90 21.26
CA CYS A 245 22.91 38.30 22.50
C CYS A 245 23.92 39.45 22.30
N CYS A 246 24.54 39.56 21.12
CA CYS A 246 25.48 40.66 20.82
C CYS A 246 24.81 41.98 20.43
N TYR A 247 23.48 42.02 20.22
CA TYR A 247 22.76 43.24 19.81
C TYR A 247 21.98 43.92 20.96
N THR A 248 22.02 43.36 22.17
CA THR A 248 21.40 43.94 23.38
C THR A 248 22.41 44.35 24.44
N GLY A 249 23.67 44.58 24.05
CA GLY A 249 24.73 45.17 24.88
C GLY A 249 25.11 46.55 24.40
#